data_AF-A0A8X6IGV6-F1
#
_entry.id   AF-A0A8X6IGV6-F1
#
_cell.length_a   1.000
_cell.length_b   1.000
_cell.length_c   1.000
_cell.angle_alpha   90.00
_cell.angle_beta   90.00
_cell.angle_gamma   90.00
#
_symmetry.space_group_name_H-M   'P 1'
#
loop_
_entity.id
_entity.type
_entity.pdbx_description
1 polymer ?
#
loop_
_entity_poly.entity_id
_entity_poly.type
_entity_poly.pdbx_seq_one_letter_code
_entity_poly.pdbx_strand_id
1 'polypeptide(L)'
;MCSSDGLPLDFIFYEGKGTDVTSLEDTRFLDLGGKVFLKLSDSLFPGSLIYVDRYFTSELLLDFLLNRELHVTVTLLKNKVPKLTQLKSDSEMRREGRGSIDQVVRVDQNIFLVK
;
A
#
# COMPACT_ATOMS: atom_id res chain seq x y z
N MET A 1 0.89 -10.83 -9.36
CA MET A 1 -0.09 -11.03 -8.27
C MET A 1 -0.45 -12.50 -8.19
N CYS A 2 -0.60 -13.05 -6.99
CA CYS A 2 -0.99 -14.44 -6.79
C CYS A 2 -2.03 -14.55 -5.67
N SER A 3 -2.75 -15.66 -5.64
CA SER A 3 -3.60 -16.04 -4.51
C SER A 3 -2.74 -16.40 -3.28
N SER A 4 -3.39 -16.52 -2.12
CA SER A 4 -2.76 -17.00 -0.89
C SER A 4 -2.13 -18.39 -1.03
N ASP A 5 -2.65 -19.21 -1.94
CA ASP A 5 -2.16 -20.57 -2.19
C ASP A 5 -1.06 -20.61 -3.26
N GLY A 6 -0.63 -19.44 -3.75
CA GLY A 6 0.44 -19.29 -4.71
C GLY A 6 0.02 -19.42 -6.17
N LEU A 7 -1.29 -19.46 -6.48
CA LEU A 7 -1.76 -19.45 -7.86
C LEU A 7 -1.54 -18.07 -8.48
N PRO A 8 -0.78 -17.93 -9.59
CA PRO A 8 -0.66 -16.65 -10.29
C PRO A 8 -2.03 -16.18 -10.79
N LEU A 9 -2.40 -14.95 -10.45
CA LEU A 9 -3.66 -14.32 -10.89
C LEU A 9 -3.43 -13.38 -12.06
N ASP A 10 -2.37 -12.57 -11.99
CA ASP A 10 -2.07 -11.53 -12.97
C ASP A 10 -0.59 -11.14 -12.94
N PHE A 11 -0.04 -10.62 -14.04
CA PHE A 11 1.33 -10.15 -14.14
C PHE A 11 1.50 -9.07 -15.22
N ILE A 12 2.55 -8.25 -15.07
CA ILE A 12 2.96 -7.23 -16.05
C ILE A 12 4.45 -7.44 -16.33
N PHE A 13 4.82 -7.41 -17.61
CA PHE A 13 6.22 -7.38 -18.01
C PHE A 13 6.77 -5.97 -17.85
N TYR A 14 7.86 -5.83 -17.10
CA TYR A 14 8.59 -4.57 -17.00
C TYR A 14 9.61 -4.48 -18.14
N GLU A 15 9.42 -3.51 -19.03
CA GLU A 15 10.24 -3.31 -20.24
C GLU A 15 11.25 -2.17 -20.08
N GLY A 16 11.39 -1.61 -18.87
CA GLY A 16 12.24 -0.46 -18.63
C GLY A 16 11.59 0.85 -19.06
N LYS A 17 12.40 1.74 -19.68
CA LYS A 17 11.94 3.06 -20.13
C LYS A 17 10.94 2.88 -21.28
N GLY A 18 9.67 3.14 -21.00
CA GLY A 18 8.57 2.95 -21.95
C GLY A 18 7.54 1.90 -21.51
N THR A 19 7.73 1.25 -20.35
CA THR A 19 6.70 0.38 -19.77
C THR A 19 5.41 1.18 -19.61
N ASP A 20 4.41 0.88 -20.42
CA ASP A 20 3.10 1.51 -20.36
C ASP A 20 2.21 0.74 -19.38
N VAL A 21 1.70 1.45 -18.38
CA VAL A 21 0.87 0.87 -17.33
C VAL A 21 -0.34 1.76 -17.15
N THR A 22 -1.45 1.34 -17.75
CA THR A 22 -2.73 2.04 -17.74
C THR A 22 -3.76 1.21 -16.98
N SER A 23 -4.39 1.85 -15.99
CA SER A 23 -5.51 1.32 -15.22
C SER A 23 -6.77 2.15 -15.51
N LEU A 24 -7.90 1.79 -14.92
CA LEU A 24 -9.18 2.45 -15.14
C LEU A 24 -9.19 3.91 -14.64
N GLU A 25 -8.46 4.22 -13.56
CA GLU A 25 -8.35 5.59 -13.05
C GLU A 25 -7.16 6.36 -13.60
N ASP A 26 -7.20 7.69 -13.42
CA ASP A 26 -6.08 8.58 -13.72
C ASP A 26 -4.92 8.35 -12.74
N THR A 27 -3.88 7.67 -13.24
CA THR A 27 -2.72 7.27 -12.45
C THR A 27 -1.55 8.25 -12.53
N ARG A 28 -1.72 9.45 -13.10
CA ARG A 28 -0.62 10.43 -13.29
C ARG A 28 0.09 10.83 -12.00
N PHE A 29 -0.59 10.71 -10.86
CA PHE A 29 -0.08 11.06 -9.52
C PHE A 29 0.65 9.90 -8.81
N LEU A 30 0.62 8.69 -9.39
CA LEU A 30 1.28 7.51 -8.84
C LEU A 30 2.67 7.33 -9.44
N ASP A 31 3.60 6.81 -8.63
CA ASP A 31 4.86 6.31 -9.15
C ASP A 31 4.64 4.99 -9.93
N LEU A 32 5.67 4.51 -10.61
CA LEU A 32 5.55 3.29 -11.43
C LEU A 32 5.08 2.08 -10.60
N GLY A 33 5.55 1.98 -9.34
CA GLY A 33 5.13 0.92 -8.43
C GLY A 33 3.62 0.97 -8.16
N GLY A 34 3.10 2.14 -7.81
CA GLY A 34 1.66 2.34 -7.60
C GLY A 34 0.84 2.10 -8.86
N LYS A 35 1.33 2.50 -10.04
CA LYS A 35 0.67 2.21 -11.33
C LYS A 35 0.58 0.71 -11.61
N VAL A 36 1.69 0.00 -11.46
CA VAL A 36 1.75 -1.46 -11.65
C VAL A 36 0.79 -2.16 -10.68
N PHE A 37 0.79 -1.75 -9.42
CA PHE A 37 -0.07 -2.36 -8.43
C PHE A 37 -1.57 -2.11 -8.70
N LEU A 38 -1.93 -0.87 -9.01
CA LEU A 38 -3.31 -0.51 -9.36
C LEU A 38 -3.78 -1.22 -10.64
N LYS A 39 -2.89 -1.40 -11.63
CA LYS A 39 -3.20 -2.20 -12.81
C LYS A 39 -3.44 -3.66 -12.46
N LEU A 40 -2.55 -4.29 -11.69
CA LEU A 40 -2.72 -5.67 -11.27
C LEU A 40 -3.97 -5.90 -10.42
N SER A 41 -4.53 -4.85 -9.80
CA SER A 41 -5.77 -4.95 -9.04
C SER A 41 -7.04 -4.78 -9.88
N ASP A 42 -6.94 -4.46 -11.18
CA ASP A 42 -8.10 -4.34 -12.09
C ASP A 42 -8.88 -5.66 -12.20
N SER A 43 -8.23 -6.81 -11.97
CA SER A 43 -8.82 -8.15 -12.05
C SER A 43 -9.44 -8.63 -10.73
N LEU A 44 -9.35 -7.85 -9.66
CA LEU A 44 -9.85 -8.23 -8.33
C LEU A 44 -11.29 -7.78 -8.10
N PHE A 45 -12.03 -8.56 -7.31
CA PHE A 45 -13.39 -8.23 -6.91
C PHE A 45 -13.40 -7.32 -5.67
N PRO A 46 -14.40 -6.44 -5.52
CA PRO A 46 -14.68 -5.73 -4.27
C PRO A 46 -14.66 -6.66 -3.05
N GLY A 47 -14.07 -6.20 -1.95
CA GLY A 47 -13.87 -6.98 -0.72
C GLY A 47 -12.62 -7.85 -0.68
N SER A 48 -11.80 -7.88 -1.74
CA SER A 48 -10.54 -8.63 -1.73
C SER A 48 -9.54 -8.08 -0.70
N LEU A 49 -8.79 -8.99 -0.09
CA LEU A 49 -7.70 -8.69 0.85
C LEU A 49 -6.36 -8.86 0.15
N ILE A 50 -5.51 -7.84 0.19
CA ILE A 50 -4.23 -7.84 -0.53
C ILE A 50 -3.08 -7.58 0.43
N TYR A 51 -2.01 -8.37 0.29
CA TYR A 51 -0.77 -8.22 1.03
C TYR A 51 0.35 -7.83 0.07
N VAL A 52 1.08 -6.77 0.41
CA VAL A 52 2.04 -6.15 -0.51
C VAL A 52 3.35 -5.84 0.21
N ASP A 53 4.45 -5.91 -0.53
CA ASP A 53 5.75 -5.46 -0.04
C ASP A 53 5.87 -3.92 -0.09
N ARG A 54 6.80 -3.38 0.70
CA ARG A 54 7.05 -1.95 0.93
C ARG A 54 7.39 -1.11 -0.29
N TYR A 55 7.66 -1.74 -1.43
CA TYR A 55 8.10 -1.05 -2.65
C TYR A 55 6.95 -0.42 -3.45
N PHE A 56 5.72 -0.89 -3.26
CA PHE A 56 4.60 -0.53 -4.14
C PHE A 56 3.67 0.53 -3.58
N THR A 57 4.06 1.25 -2.51
CA THR A 57 3.07 1.93 -1.67
C THR A 57 3.25 3.44 -1.57
N SER A 58 2.12 4.14 -1.65
CA SER A 58 1.91 5.52 -1.24
C SER A 58 0.55 5.64 -0.56
N GLU A 59 0.33 6.68 0.25
CA GLU A 59 -0.98 6.94 0.86
C GLU A 59 -2.07 7.09 -0.21
N LEU A 60 -1.78 7.83 -1.29
CA LEU A 60 -2.71 8.03 -2.40
C LEU A 60 -3.13 6.72 -3.08
N LEU A 61 -2.22 5.74 -3.20
CA LEU A 61 -2.56 4.44 -3.75
C LEU A 61 -3.61 3.72 -2.89
N LEU A 62 -3.50 3.82 -1.56
CA LEU A 62 -4.47 3.19 -0.65
C LEU A 62 -5.87 3.77 -0.84
N ASP A 63 -5.98 5.08 -1.12
CA ASP A 63 -7.27 5.71 -1.44
C ASP A 63 -7.90 5.17 -2.73
N PHE A 64 -7.11 5.01 -3.80
CA PHE A 64 -7.61 4.41 -5.05
C PHE A 64 -8.13 2.99 -4.83
N LEU A 65 -7.42 2.19 -4.04
CA LEU A 65 -7.79 0.80 -3.75
C LEU A 65 -9.02 0.72 -2.84
N LEU A 66 -9.11 1.59 -1.84
CA LEU A 66 -10.27 1.69 -0.98
C LEU A 66 -11.53 2.07 -1.75
N ASN A 67 -11.43 2.98 -2.72
CA ASN A 67 -12.55 3.33 -3.61
C ASN A 67 -13.03 2.16 -4.48
N ARG A 68 -12.19 1.15 -4.68
CA ARG A 68 -12.53 -0.14 -5.32
C ARG A 68 -12.97 -1.21 -4.31
N GLU A 69 -13.15 -0.84 -3.05
CA GLU A 69 -13.44 -1.74 -1.93
C GLU A 69 -12.36 -2.83 -1.72
N LEU A 70 -11.12 -2.52 -2.10
CA LEU A 70 -9.96 -3.40 -1.92
C LEU A 70 -9.23 -3.02 -0.64
N HIS A 71 -9.01 -4.00 0.23
CA HIS A 71 -8.37 -3.78 1.53
C HIS A 71 -6.93 -4.26 1.48
N VAL A 72 -6.00 -3.39 1.88
CA VAL A 72 -4.56 -3.64 1.72
C VAL A 72 -3.84 -3.60 3.05
N THR A 73 -3.02 -4.62 3.29
CA THR A 73 -2.02 -4.65 4.36
C THR A 73 -0.63 -4.58 3.75
N VAL A 74 0.18 -3.65 4.23
CA VAL A 74 1.46 -3.34 3.60
C VAL A 74 2.45 -2.80 4.63
N THR A 75 3.73 -3.05 4.40
CA THR A 75 4.80 -2.43 5.17
C THR A 75 5.21 -1.11 4.50
N LEU A 76 5.60 -0.11 5.27
CA LEU A 76 6.01 1.19 4.72
C LEU A 76 7.48 1.47 5.04
N LEU A 77 8.18 2.06 4.08
CA LEU A 77 9.46 2.70 4.36
C LEU A 77 9.23 3.94 5.22
N LYS A 78 10.16 4.22 6.15
CA LYS A 78 10.07 5.38 7.07
C LYS A 78 9.88 6.71 6.34
N ASN A 79 10.47 6.87 5.15
CA ASN A 79 10.36 8.08 4.32
C ASN A 79 9.05 8.18 3.52
N LYS A 80 8.22 7.12 3.51
CA LYS A 80 6.89 7.08 2.87
C LYS A 80 5.75 7.25 3.88
N VAL A 81 6.05 7.30 5.19
CA VAL A 81 5.08 7.66 6.22
C VAL A 81 4.62 9.11 5.98
N PRO A 82 3.30 9.41 5.98
CA PRO A 82 2.82 10.76 5.80
C PRO A 82 3.41 11.72 6.84
N LYS A 83 3.89 12.88 6.40
CA LYS A 83 4.69 13.79 7.24
C LYS A 83 3.97 14.31 8.47
N LEU A 84 2.64 14.39 8.41
CA LEU A 84 1.80 14.88 9.50
C LEU A 84 1.45 13.78 10.52
N THR A 85 1.76 12.51 10.21
CA THR A 85 1.53 11.40 11.12
C THR A 85 2.47 11.49 12.32
N GLN A 86 1.89 11.63 13.50
CA GLN A 86 2.62 11.67 14.77
C GLN A 86 2.71 10.24 15.33
N LEU A 87 3.83 9.57 15.06
CA LEU A 87 4.19 8.30 15.68
C LEU A 87 5.26 8.53 16.74
N LYS A 88 5.21 7.74 17.82
CA LYS A 88 6.30 7.64 18.80
C LYS A 88 7.63 7.41 18.10
N SER A 89 8.66 8.10 18.58
CA SER A 89 10.03 7.90 18.14
C SER A 89 10.56 6.53 18.57
N ASP A 90 11.61 6.07 17.90
CA ASP A 90 12.27 4.80 18.24
C ASP A 90 12.85 4.82 19.68
N SER A 91 13.19 6.02 20.18
CA SER A 91 13.68 6.23 21.55
C SER A 91 12.58 6.07 22.60
N GLU A 92 11.39 6.66 22.35
CA GLU A 92 10.24 6.53 23.24
C GLU A 92 9.80 5.07 23.36
N MET A 93 9.63 4.39 22.22
CA MET A 93 9.21 2.98 22.19
C MET A 93 10.24 2.06 22.86
N ARG A 94 11.55 2.36 22.73
CA ARG A 94 12.60 1.60 23.42
C ARG A 94 12.50 1.73 24.95
N ARG A 95 12.10 2.90 25.46
CA ARG A 95 11.88 3.12 26.91
C ARG A 95 10.65 2.39 27.44
N GLU A 96 9.63 2.21 26.60
CA GLU A 96 8.41 1.45 26.95
C GLU A 96 8.63 -0.06 27.02
N GLY A 97 9.73 -0.57 26.43
CA GLY A 97 10.11 -1.98 26.46
C GLY A 97 9.88 -2.71 25.15
N ARG A 98 10.45 -3.92 25.02
CA ARG A 98 10.33 -4.74 23.81
C ARG A 98 8.87 -5.15 23.61
N GLY A 99 8.35 -4.96 22.40
CA GLY A 99 6.96 -5.27 22.06
C GLY A 99 6.00 -4.11 22.30
N SER A 100 6.50 -2.92 22.65
CA SER A 100 5.72 -1.69 22.56
C SER A 100 5.26 -1.44 21.13
N ILE A 101 4.06 -0.90 20.99
CA ILE A 101 3.46 -0.53 19.71
C ILE A 101 2.94 0.90 19.79
N ASP A 102 2.87 1.55 18.64
CA ASP A 102 2.15 2.79 18.46
C ASP A 102 1.23 2.72 17.25
N GLN A 103 0.05 3.33 17.36
CA GLN A 103 -0.94 3.29 16.28
C GLN A 103 -1.53 4.66 16.04
N VAL A 104 -1.71 4.99 14.76
CA VAL A 104 -2.41 6.18 14.31
C VAL A 104 -3.47 5.78 13.32
N VAL A 105 -4.68 6.28 13.51
CA VAL A 105 -5.82 6.06 12.62
C VAL A 105 -6.11 7.36 11.88
N ARG A 106 -6.31 7.29 10.56
CA ARG A 106 -6.71 8.43 9.75
C ARG A 106 -8.09 8.92 10.18
N VAL A 107 -8.37 10.22 10.01
CA VAL A 107 -9.61 10.87 10.48
C VAL A 107 -10.88 10.17 9.98
N ASP A 108 -10.85 9.63 8.76
CA ASP A 108 -11.98 8.91 8.16
C ASP A 108 -12.11 7.44 8.60
N GLN A 109 -11.22 6.97 9.48
CA GLN A 109 -11.17 5.62 10.05
C GLN A 109 -10.91 4.48 9.05
N ASN A 110 -10.53 4.79 7.80
CA ASN A 110 -10.33 3.78 6.77
C ASN A 110 -8.88 3.27 6.66
N ILE A 111 -7.91 4.06 7.12
CA ILE A 111 -6.49 3.71 7.07
C ILE A 111 -5.91 3.85 8.47
N PHE A 112 -5.15 2.85 8.92
CA PHE A 112 -4.37 2.91 10.14
C PHE A 112 -2.93 2.52 9.87
N LEU A 113 -2.02 3.09 10.64
CA LEU A 113 -0.60 2.78 10.62
C LEU A 113 -0.20 2.27 12.00
N VAL A 114 0.50 1.14 12.02
CA VAL A 114 1.08 0.56 13.24
C VAL A 114 2.60 0.60 13.13
N LYS A 115 3.26 0.95 14.22
CA LYS A 115 4.70 0.95 14.37
C LYS A 115 5.11 0.13 15.59
#